data_AF-A0A8S1UVW7-F1
#
_entry.id   AF-A0A8S1UVW7-F1
#
_cell.length_a   1.000
_cell.length_b   1.000
_cell.length_c   1.000
_cell.angle_alpha   90.00
_cell.angle_beta   90.00
_cell.angle_gamma   90.00
#
_symmetry.space_group_name_H-M   'P 1'
#
loop_
_entity.id
_entity.type
_entity.pdbx_description
1 polymer ?
#
loop_
_entity_poly.entity_id
_entity_poly.type
_entity_poly.pdbx_seq_one_letter_code
_entity_poly.pdbx_strand_id
1 'polypeptide(L)'
;MFESKHPFGVNICNITSSPEKFVCINLECSEKKDQSFGCYECLIKKHKQIDQLHFEKIIEITAFLSQIKQKQKKKMDILQKLIIDCDSKKKQVQQSISVVENIISNDLLQQRIEQLFSSYLMKLQNEKVVISLTPDYSQQQHLKLLKFYHEDIEQYEKLIAQNGVGLQEQVDEILENYQIVTIQKFNKLKNEVEELRIQFNEYNQKLEQWERERERARARESPFMQVIEQLKLPVVFVLSILLFLNIIYSLFYLNAQDLDSGLILNQTLQQSDLNFNQMNQDQYYTNQTYNTNQTNYTNQTKYTNQTKYTNQTNQDKQSKSQNKENQLWLISEILENRSVEEFKNFMIIYDQSFNQPFTQDTYERIQKRIYWDKKDKIVCIGARENKNLRLIGCDFASEVFSITQNAYSARKSKNGEIYWYWVQQKSFGFSPNKNIVLTNIDYEDPTSELRFSFGTAKNLEDRRVGSKYGHNNTNQYNLVIYALKDSD
;
A
#
# COMPACT_ATOMS: atom_id res chain seq x y z
N MET A 1 -49.06 34.88 2.65
CA MET A 1 -48.14 35.36 1.60
C MET A 1 -46.73 35.06 2.06
N PHE A 2 -46.14 33.94 1.62
CA PHE A 2 -44.72 33.72 1.76
C PHE A 2 -44.08 34.33 0.52
N GLU A 3 -43.39 35.46 0.68
CA GLU A 3 -42.54 35.98 -0.38
C GLU A 3 -41.49 34.91 -0.68
N SER A 4 -41.60 34.28 -1.85
CA SER A 4 -40.57 33.39 -2.36
C SER A 4 -39.32 34.24 -2.59
N LYS A 5 -38.42 34.27 -1.61
CA LYS A 5 -37.07 34.75 -1.81
C LYS A 5 -36.49 33.89 -2.93
N HIS A 6 -36.45 34.43 -4.15
CA HIS A 6 -35.74 33.79 -5.24
C HIS A 6 -34.29 33.61 -4.75
N PRO A 7 -33.77 32.37 -4.69
CA PRO A 7 -32.48 32.07 -4.06
C PRO A 7 -31.28 32.66 -4.82
N PHE A 8 -31.52 33.40 -5.90
CA PHE A 8 -30.52 34.07 -6.70
C PHE A 8 -30.91 35.54 -6.81
N GLY A 9 -30.01 36.44 -6.43
CA GLY A 9 -30.09 37.84 -6.83
C GLY A 9 -30.02 37.86 -8.34
N VAL A 10 -31.17 38.05 -8.99
CA VAL A 10 -31.24 38.12 -10.46
C VAL A 10 -30.56 39.43 -10.86
N ASN A 11 -29.31 39.33 -11.28
CA ASN A 11 -28.65 40.47 -11.90
C ASN A 11 -29.38 40.78 -13.21
N ILE A 12 -29.66 42.06 -13.41
CA ILE A 12 -30.21 42.56 -14.66
C ILE A 12 -29.02 42.84 -15.57
N CYS A 13 -29.04 42.29 -16.78
CA CYS A 13 -28.00 42.54 -17.77
C CYS A 13 -27.97 44.02 -18.13
N ASN A 14 -26.82 44.68 -17.94
CA ASN A 14 -26.65 46.10 -18.24
C ASN A 14 -26.83 46.47 -19.72
N ILE A 15 -26.81 45.49 -20.63
CA ILE A 15 -26.90 45.70 -22.08
C ILE A 15 -28.35 45.57 -22.56
N THR A 16 -29.08 44.57 -22.08
CA THR A 16 -30.42 44.23 -22.59
C THR A 16 -31.53 44.49 -21.59
N SER A 17 -31.18 44.92 -20.37
CA SER A 17 -32.10 45.04 -19.22
C SER A 17 -32.85 43.74 -18.89
N SER A 18 -32.37 42.60 -19.37
CA SER A 18 -33.00 41.29 -19.15
C SER A 18 -32.34 40.53 -17.99
N PRO A 19 -33.08 39.66 -17.28
CA PRO A 19 -32.53 38.76 -16.26
C PRO A 19 -31.37 37.89 -16.76
N GLU A 20 -30.26 37.86 -16.01
CA GLU A 20 -29.17 36.89 -16.20
C GLU A 20 -29.59 35.53 -15.61
N LYS A 21 -30.35 34.75 -16.40
CA LYS A 21 -30.90 33.46 -15.96
C LYS A 21 -30.49 32.27 -16.83
N PHE A 22 -29.60 32.47 -17.79
CA PHE A 22 -29.20 31.45 -18.75
C PHE A 22 -27.75 31.04 -18.58
N VAL A 23 -27.47 29.78 -18.88
CA VAL A 23 -26.15 29.17 -18.79
C VAL A 23 -25.86 28.35 -20.05
N CYS A 24 -24.64 28.44 -20.58
CA CYS A 24 -24.18 27.53 -21.63
C CYS A 24 -23.63 26.25 -20.99
N ILE A 25 -24.18 25.10 -21.37
CA ILE A 25 -23.70 23.79 -20.91
C ILE A 25 -22.60 23.22 -21.80
N ASN A 26 -21.98 23.97 -22.70
CA ASN A 26 -20.80 23.49 -23.40
C ASN A 26 -19.55 23.65 -22.51
N LEU A 27 -18.80 22.55 -22.30
CA LEU A 27 -17.57 22.57 -21.50
C LEU A 27 -16.54 23.57 -22.05
N GLU A 28 -16.37 23.61 -23.37
CA GLU A 28 -15.37 24.45 -24.04
C GLU A 28 -15.62 25.95 -23.84
N CYS A 29 -16.89 26.36 -23.74
CA CYS A 29 -17.26 27.75 -23.47
C CYS A 29 -16.99 28.17 -22.04
N SER A 30 -17.05 27.21 -21.12
CA SER A 30 -16.89 27.45 -19.68
C SER A 30 -15.43 27.60 -19.28
N GLU A 31 -14.50 27.04 -20.06
CA GLU A 31 -13.06 27.22 -19.89
C GLU A 31 -12.59 28.63 -20.29
N LYS A 32 -13.35 29.33 -21.14
CA LYS A 32 -13.06 30.70 -21.59
C LYS A 32 -13.51 31.80 -20.62
N LYS A 33 -13.86 31.45 -19.37
CA LYS A 33 -14.23 32.26 -18.17
C LYS A 33 -15.36 33.31 -18.29
N ASP A 34 -15.67 33.84 -19.49
CA ASP A 34 -16.62 34.95 -19.69
C ASP A 34 -17.85 34.59 -20.54
N GLN A 35 -18.03 33.32 -20.92
CA GLN A 35 -19.02 32.92 -21.93
C GLN A 35 -20.10 31.98 -21.43
N SER A 36 -20.04 31.57 -20.17
CA SER A 36 -20.93 30.52 -19.67
C SER A 36 -22.23 31.02 -19.05
N PHE A 37 -22.33 32.31 -18.68
CA PHE A 37 -23.49 32.86 -17.96
C PHE A 37 -23.89 34.25 -18.46
N GLY A 38 -25.20 34.54 -18.48
CA GLY A 38 -25.74 35.85 -18.79
C GLY A 38 -27.22 35.81 -19.19
N CYS A 39 -27.72 36.89 -19.79
CA CYS A 39 -29.00 36.84 -20.50
C CYS A 39 -28.85 36.10 -21.84
N TYR A 40 -29.96 35.56 -22.35
CA TYR A 40 -29.98 34.74 -23.56
C TYR A 40 -29.36 35.45 -24.78
N GLU A 41 -29.75 36.70 -25.03
CA GLU A 41 -29.27 37.50 -26.16
C GLU A 41 -27.76 37.75 -26.10
N CYS A 42 -27.24 38.07 -24.90
CA CYS A 42 -25.80 38.27 -24.71
C CYS A 42 -25.02 36.98 -24.91
N LEU A 43 -25.53 35.84 -24.43
CA LEU A 43 -24.90 34.54 -24.67
C LEU A 43 -24.87 34.21 -26.16
N ILE A 44 -25.98 34.35 -26.88
CA ILE A 44 -26.01 34.12 -28.34
C ILE A 44 -25.00 35.03 -29.05
N LYS A 45 -24.97 36.32 -28.72
CA LYS A 45 -24.06 37.27 -29.35
C LYS A 45 -22.59 36.87 -29.12
N LYS A 46 -22.24 36.45 -27.90
CA LYS A 46 -20.89 35.94 -27.58
C LYS A 46 -20.54 34.68 -28.37
N HIS A 47 -21.48 33.74 -28.52
CA HIS A 47 -21.24 32.48 -29.26
C HIS A 47 -21.12 32.71 -30.78
N LYS A 48 -21.91 33.63 -31.35
CA LYS A 48 -21.80 34.05 -32.77
C LYS A 48 -20.44 34.64 -33.12
N GLN A 49 -19.78 35.32 -32.18
CA GLN A 49 -18.46 35.94 -32.42
C GLN A 49 -17.32 34.93 -32.52
N ILE A 50 -17.54 33.68 -32.08
CA ILE A 50 -16.49 32.64 -31.96
C ILE A 50 -16.75 31.51 -32.96
N ASP A 51 -17.71 31.69 -33.88
CA ASP A 51 -18.16 30.67 -34.84
C ASP A 51 -18.58 29.34 -34.17
N GLN A 52 -19.04 29.43 -32.92
CA GLN A 52 -19.48 28.29 -32.13
C GLN A 52 -21.02 28.21 -32.17
N LEU A 53 -21.54 27.50 -33.15
CA LEU A 53 -22.97 27.25 -33.33
C LEU A 53 -23.43 26.08 -32.44
N HIS A 54 -23.62 26.32 -31.14
CA HIS A 54 -24.27 25.34 -30.24
C HIS A 54 -25.33 26.00 -29.33
N PHE A 55 -26.19 26.83 -29.92
CA PHE A 55 -27.22 27.58 -29.19
C PHE A 55 -28.22 26.66 -28.45
N GLU A 56 -28.40 25.43 -28.92
CA GLU A 56 -29.19 24.38 -28.26
C GLU A 56 -28.63 23.98 -26.89
N LYS A 57 -27.38 24.34 -26.58
CA LYS A 57 -26.73 24.12 -25.29
C LYS A 57 -26.89 25.30 -24.34
N ILE A 58 -27.73 26.29 -24.64
CA ILE A 58 -28.06 27.37 -23.69
C ILE A 58 -29.38 27.01 -23.00
N ILE A 59 -29.33 26.84 -21.67
CA ILE A 59 -30.50 26.48 -20.86
C ILE A 59 -30.70 27.45 -19.70
N GLU A 60 -31.90 27.48 -19.12
CA GLU A 60 -32.14 28.25 -17.89
C GLU A 60 -31.39 27.62 -16.70
N ILE A 61 -30.84 28.44 -15.81
CA ILE A 61 -30.14 27.99 -14.59
C ILE A 61 -31.04 27.11 -13.73
N THR A 62 -32.32 27.44 -13.61
CA THR A 62 -33.30 26.64 -12.85
C THR A 62 -33.41 25.22 -13.40
N ALA A 63 -33.46 25.06 -14.73
CA ALA A 63 -33.48 23.77 -15.40
C ALA A 63 -32.14 23.02 -15.22
N PHE A 64 -31.01 23.72 -15.37
CA PHE A 64 -29.67 23.18 -15.14
C PHE A 64 -29.51 22.62 -13.71
N LEU A 65 -29.84 23.43 -12.69
CA LEU A 65 -29.77 23.04 -11.29
C LEU A 65 -30.75 21.91 -10.95
N SER A 66 -31.94 21.88 -11.57
CA SER A 66 -32.88 20.78 -11.42
C SER A 66 -32.31 19.45 -11.92
N GLN A 67 -31.66 19.45 -13.08
CA GLN A 67 -30.98 18.27 -13.63
C GLN A 67 -29.79 17.83 -12.75
N ILE A 68 -28.99 18.77 -12.24
CA ILE A 68 -27.92 18.46 -11.28
C ILE A 68 -28.49 17.82 -10.01
N LYS A 69 -29.56 18.38 -9.42
CA LYS A 69 -30.22 17.79 -8.24
C LYS A 69 -30.73 16.38 -8.51
N GLN A 70 -31.30 16.14 -9.69
CA GLN A 70 -31.74 14.81 -10.10
C GLN A 70 -30.56 13.83 -10.21
N LYS A 71 -29.45 14.25 -10.81
CA LYS A 71 -28.22 13.44 -10.90
C LYS A 71 -27.60 13.17 -9.53
N GLN A 72 -27.53 14.18 -8.66
CA GLN A 72 -27.10 14.04 -7.26
C GLN A 72 -27.94 13.00 -6.54
N LYS A 73 -29.27 13.07 -6.64
CA LYS A 73 -30.16 12.08 -6.04
C LYS A 73 -29.86 10.67 -6.53
N LYS A 74 -29.75 10.47 -7.86
CA LYS A 74 -29.41 9.16 -8.44
C LYS A 74 -28.08 8.61 -7.92
N LYS A 75 -27.03 9.45 -7.88
CA LYS A 75 -25.72 9.04 -7.34
C LYS A 75 -25.77 8.69 -5.85
N MET A 76 -26.54 9.45 -5.06
CA MET A 76 -26.74 9.17 -3.65
C MET A 76 -27.50 7.86 -3.44
N ASP A 77 -28.51 7.56 -4.27
CA ASP A 77 -29.24 6.30 -4.23
C ASP A 77 -28.31 5.11 -4.56
N ILE A 78 -27.43 5.25 -5.57
CA ILE A 78 -26.39 4.26 -5.91
C ILE A 78 -25.44 4.02 -4.73
N LEU A 79 -24.88 5.09 -4.15
CA LEU A 79 -23.98 4.98 -3.00
C LEU A 79 -24.65 4.33 -1.79
N GLN A 80 -25.89 4.72 -1.49
CA GLN A 80 -26.63 4.16 -0.37
C GLN A 80 -26.86 2.67 -0.55
N LYS A 81 -27.19 2.22 -1.76
CA LYS A 81 -27.30 0.80 -2.10
C LYS A 81 -25.99 0.06 -1.87
N LEU A 82 -24.87 0.61 -2.36
CA LEU A 82 -23.55 0.00 -2.19
C LEU A 82 -23.08 -0.06 -0.73
N ILE A 83 -23.42 0.93 0.09
CA ILE A 83 -23.16 0.91 1.53
C ILE A 83 -23.94 -0.23 2.20
N ILE A 84 -25.23 -0.37 1.87
CA ILE A 84 -26.07 -1.46 2.39
C ILE A 84 -25.53 -2.83 1.95
N ASP A 85 -25.17 -2.97 0.68
CA ASP A 85 -24.60 -4.21 0.14
C ASP A 85 -23.26 -4.55 0.81
N CYS A 86 -22.41 -3.56 1.05
CA CYS A 86 -21.15 -3.70 1.77
C CYS A 86 -21.36 -4.21 3.21
N ASP A 87 -22.28 -3.60 3.95
CA ASP A 87 -22.61 -4.03 5.32
C ASP A 87 -23.18 -5.45 5.36
N SER A 88 -24.03 -5.80 4.38
CA SER A 88 -24.57 -7.17 4.26
C SER A 88 -23.48 -8.19 4.00
N LYS A 89 -22.57 -7.92 3.06
CA LYS A 89 -21.42 -8.78 2.74
C LYS A 89 -20.49 -8.95 3.93
N LYS A 90 -20.20 -7.85 4.65
CA LYS A 90 -19.40 -7.90 5.88
C LYS A 90 -19.98 -8.87 6.90
N LYS A 91 -21.30 -8.81 7.15
CA LYS A 91 -21.98 -9.73 8.06
C LYS A 91 -21.90 -11.19 7.59
N GLN A 92 -22.07 -11.43 6.29
CA GLN A 92 -21.94 -12.78 5.72
C GLN A 92 -20.53 -13.35 5.93
N VAL A 93 -19.49 -12.55 5.64
CA VAL A 93 -18.09 -12.95 5.83
C VAL A 93 -17.80 -13.20 7.31
N GLN A 94 -18.27 -12.34 8.21
CA GLN A 94 -18.12 -12.53 9.66
C GLN A 94 -18.80 -13.82 10.15
N GLN A 95 -19.98 -14.16 9.61
CA GLN A 95 -20.63 -15.45 9.90
C GLN A 95 -19.78 -16.62 9.42
N SER A 96 -19.20 -16.55 8.21
CA SER A 96 -18.30 -17.59 7.71
C SER A 96 -17.05 -17.78 8.59
N ILE A 97 -16.46 -16.69 9.11
CA ILE A 97 -15.32 -16.76 10.04
C ILE A 97 -15.72 -17.41 11.36
N SER A 98 -16.89 -17.09 11.91
CA SER A 98 -17.36 -17.63 13.20
C SER A 98 -17.54 -19.15 13.19
N VAL A 99 -17.83 -19.75 12.02
CA VAL A 99 -17.88 -21.21 11.86
C VAL A 99 -16.48 -21.83 12.01
N VAL A 100 -15.45 -21.12 11.56
CA VAL A 100 -14.04 -21.55 11.60
C VAL A 100 -13.38 -21.27 12.96
N GLU A 101 -13.83 -20.25 13.70
CA GLU A 101 -13.32 -19.87 15.03
C GLU A 101 -13.39 -21.00 16.07
N ASN A 102 -14.28 -21.97 15.88
CA ASN A 102 -14.36 -23.15 16.75
C ASN A 102 -13.09 -24.03 16.72
N ILE A 103 -12.15 -23.77 15.80
CA ILE A 103 -10.96 -24.59 15.56
C ILE A 103 -9.66 -23.84 15.93
N ILE A 104 -9.58 -22.52 15.67
CA ILE A 104 -8.36 -21.69 15.87
C ILE A 104 -8.79 -20.26 16.25
N SER A 105 -8.03 -19.58 17.13
CA SER A 105 -8.22 -18.15 17.40
C SER A 105 -8.05 -17.32 16.11
N ASN A 106 -9.13 -16.64 15.69
CA ASN A 106 -9.19 -15.89 14.42
C ASN A 106 -9.12 -14.37 14.59
N ASP A 107 -8.72 -13.85 15.75
CA ASP A 107 -8.73 -12.42 16.05
C ASP A 107 -8.03 -11.59 14.96
N LEU A 108 -6.93 -12.09 14.42
CA LEU A 108 -6.14 -11.42 13.40
C LEU A 108 -6.83 -11.39 12.02
N LEU A 109 -7.47 -12.51 11.63
CA LEU A 109 -8.25 -12.59 10.40
C LEU A 109 -9.47 -11.66 10.48
N GLN A 110 -10.15 -11.65 11.62
CA GLN A 110 -11.30 -10.79 11.87
C GLN A 110 -10.90 -9.31 11.82
N GLN A 111 -9.77 -8.93 12.44
CA GLN A 111 -9.23 -7.57 12.37
C GLN A 111 -8.92 -7.15 10.94
N ARG A 112 -8.26 -8.01 10.15
CA ARG A 112 -7.90 -7.68 8.77
C ARG A 112 -9.13 -7.47 7.88
N ILE A 113 -10.12 -8.35 8.00
CA ILE A 113 -11.38 -8.24 7.25
C ILE A 113 -12.14 -6.98 7.68
N GLU A 114 -12.19 -6.68 8.97
CA GLU A 114 -12.79 -5.45 9.51
C GLU A 114 -12.14 -4.19 8.93
N GLN A 115 -10.81 -4.17 8.81
CA GLN A 115 -10.06 -3.06 8.21
C GLN A 115 -10.38 -2.87 6.72
N LEU A 116 -10.47 -3.95 5.94
CA LEU A 116 -10.80 -3.86 4.51
C LEU A 116 -12.20 -3.27 4.29
N PHE A 117 -13.21 -3.78 5.00
CA PHE A 117 -14.56 -3.26 4.92
C PHE A 117 -14.65 -1.81 5.41
N SER A 118 -13.99 -1.47 6.51
CA SER A 118 -13.99 -0.10 7.06
C SER A 118 -13.35 0.90 6.10
N SER A 119 -12.24 0.51 5.45
CA SER A 119 -11.57 1.31 4.42
C SER A 119 -12.48 1.59 3.23
N TYR A 120 -13.15 0.54 2.71
CA TYR A 120 -14.07 0.70 1.59
C TYR A 120 -15.30 1.56 1.96
N LEU A 121 -15.87 1.36 3.16
CA LEU A 121 -16.96 2.19 3.67
C LEU A 121 -16.54 3.67 3.76
N MET A 122 -15.33 3.96 4.25
CA MET A 122 -14.82 5.33 4.27
C MET A 122 -14.73 5.94 2.88
N LYS A 123 -14.30 5.18 1.86
CA LYS A 123 -14.27 5.66 0.46
C LYS A 123 -15.68 6.04 -0.02
N LEU A 124 -16.68 5.19 0.24
CA LEU A 124 -18.07 5.47 -0.12
C LEU A 124 -18.63 6.70 0.63
N GLN A 125 -18.28 6.88 1.91
CA GLN A 125 -18.70 8.07 2.68
C GLN A 125 -18.02 9.35 2.17
N ASN A 126 -16.76 9.28 1.74
CA ASN A 126 -16.09 10.43 1.13
C ASN A 126 -16.75 10.84 -0.19
N GLU A 127 -17.13 9.88 -1.04
CA GLU A 127 -17.88 10.16 -2.28
C GLU A 127 -19.23 10.83 -1.98
N LYS A 128 -19.92 10.38 -0.91
CA LYS A 128 -21.16 11.00 -0.44
C LYS A 128 -20.97 12.48 -0.10
N VAL A 129 -19.86 12.83 0.56
CA VAL A 129 -19.51 14.23 0.87
C VAL A 129 -19.25 15.02 -0.41
N VAL A 130 -18.54 14.46 -1.38
CA VAL A 130 -18.26 15.11 -2.67
C VAL A 130 -19.55 15.41 -3.46
N ILE A 131 -20.54 14.51 -3.44
CA ILE A 131 -21.82 14.70 -4.13
C ILE A 131 -22.70 15.75 -3.47
N SER A 132 -22.54 15.99 -2.17
CA SER A 132 -23.30 16.96 -1.38
C SER A 132 -22.99 18.44 -1.70
N LEU A 133 -22.67 18.76 -2.96
CA LEU A 133 -22.49 20.12 -3.45
C LEU A 133 -23.68 20.99 -3.04
N THR A 134 -23.38 22.18 -2.51
CA THR A 134 -24.40 23.20 -2.22
C THR A 134 -25.13 23.56 -3.52
N PRO A 135 -26.47 23.52 -3.54
CA PRO A 135 -27.26 23.73 -4.75
C PRO A 135 -27.26 25.18 -5.25
N ASP A 136 -26.61 26.09 -4.52
CA ASP A 136 -26.53 27.50 -4.90
C ASP A 136 -25.54 27.67 -6.04
N TYR A 137 -26.04 28.08 -7.19
CA TYR A 137 -25.20 28.44 -8.32
C TYR A 137 -24.33 29.65 -8.00
N SER A 138 -23.02 29.49 -8.14
CA SER A 138 -22.05 30.59 -8.17
C SER A 138 -21.13 30.45 -9.39
N GLN A 139 -20.62 31.56 -9.90
CA GLN A 139 -19.69 31.55 -11.03
C GLN A 139 -18.42 30.73 -10.71
N GLN A 140 -17.98 30.72 -9.45
CA GLN A 140 -16.84 29.92 -8.99
C GLN A 140 -17.13 28.40 -9.02
N GLN A 141 -18.39 28.00 -8.81
CA GLN A 141 -18.82 26.60 -8.85
C GLN A 141 -19.30 26.14 -10.23
N HIS A 142 -19.54 27.07 -11.17
CA HIS A 142 -20.10 26.77 -12.48
C HIS A 142 -19.35 25.64 -13.20
N LEU A 143 -18.01 25.70 -13.27
CA LEU A 143 -17.22 24.65 -13.93
C LEU A 143 -17.35 23.30 -13.22
N LYS A 144 -17.43 23.27 -11.88
CA LYS A 144 -17.63 22.04 -11.11
C LYS A 144 -19.01 21.45 -11.36
N LEU A 145 -20.05 22.28 -11.30
CA LEU A 145 -21.44 21.91 -11.60
C LEU A 145 -21.58 21.42 -13.06
N LEU A 146 -20.87 22.05 -13.99
CA LEU A 146 -20.91 21.65 -15.40
C LEU A 146 -20.20 20.31 -15.64
N LYS A 147 -19.04 20.07 -15.03
CA LYS A 147 -18.39 18.76 -15.08
C LYS A 147 -19.30 17.67 -14.53
N PHE A 148 -19.95 17.94 -13.39
CA PHE A 148 -20.94 17.03 -12.79
C PHE A 148 -22.15 16.81 -13.71
N TYR A 149 -22.61 17.86 -14.40
CA TYR A 149 -23.70 17.79 -15.36
C TYR A 149 -23.37 16.87 -16.54
N HIS A 150 -22.14 16.88 -17.05
CA HIS A 150 -21.74 16.01 -18.16
C HIS A 150 -21.33 14.60 -17.75
N GLU A 151 -21.16 14.36 -16.46
CA GLU A 151 -20.78 13.04 -15.98
C GLU A 151 -21.87 12.01 -16.29
N ASP A 152 -21.45 10.90 -16.89
CA ASP A 152 -22.34 9.78 -17.20
C ASP A 152 -22.60 8.98 -15.93
N ILE A 153 -23.88 8.92 -15.53
CA ILE A 153 -24.30 8.22 -14.30
C ILE A 153 -24.07 6.71 -14.42
N GLU A 154 -24.23 6.12 -15.62
CA GLU A 154 -24.03 4.69 -15.83
C GLU A 154 -22.55 4.34 -15.74
N GLN A 155 -21.67 5.19 -16.27
CA GLN A 155 -20.22 5.02 -16.13
C GLN A 155 -19.79 5.17 -14.67
N TYR A 156 -20.34 6.17 -13.96
CA TYR A 156 -20.11 6.35 -12.53
C TYR A 156 -20.54 5.12 -11.72
N GLU A 157 -21.75 4.59 -11.99
CA GLU A 157 -22.25 3.37 -11.34
C GLU A 157 -21.31 2.18 -11.58
N LYS A 158 -20.88 1.95 -12.83
CA LYS A 158 -19.93 0.90 -13.18
C LYS A 158 -18.60 1.06 -12.45
N LEU A 159 -18.03 2.27 -12.43
CA LEU A 159 -16.75 2.54 -11.80
C LEU A 159 -16.79 2.27 -10.29
N ILE A 160 -17.82 2.73 -9.58
CA ILE A 160 -17.92 2.47 -8.14
C ILE A 160 -18.27 1.00 -7.88
N ALA A 161 -19.12 0.38 -8.70
CA ALA A 161 -19.40 -1.06 -8.57
C ALA A 161 -18.13 -1.91 -8.76
N GLN A 162 -17.24 -1.56 -9.69
CA GLN A 162 -15.96 -2.23 -9.89
C GLN A 162 -15.07 -2.16 -8.64
N ASN A 163 -15.06 -1.05 -7.90
CA ASN A 163 -14.35 -0.97 -6.63
C ASN A 163 -14.89 -1.98 -5.59
N GLY A 164 -16.21 -2.21 -5.59
CA GLY A 164 -16.86 -3.22 -4.76
C GLY A 164 -16.52 -4.66 -5.16
N VAL A 165 -16.29 -4.92 -6.46
CA VAL A 165 -15.79 -6.21 -6.96
C VAL A 165 -14.35 -6.44 -6.49
N GLY A 166 -13.48 -5.44 -6.62
CA GLY A 166 -12.09 -5.56 -6.15
C GLY A 166 -11.95 -5.75 -4.64
N LEU A 167 -12.90 -5.25 -3.84
CA LEU A 167 -12.97 -5.59 -2.41
C LEU A 167 -13.32 -7.08 -2.20
N GLN A 168 -14.30 -7.60 -2.97
CA GLN A 168 -14.70 -8.99 -2.85
C GLN A 168 -13.55 -9.93 -3.19
N GLU A 169 -12.83 -9.67 -4.28
CA GLU A 169 -11.67 -10.46 -4.70
C GLU A 169 -10.60 -10.52 -3.60
N GLN A 170 -10.30 -9.39 -2.95
CA GLN A 170 -9.37 -9.34 -1.82
C GLN A 170 -9.84 -10.13 -0.60
N VAL A 171 -11.15 -10.07 -0.30
CA VAL A 171 -11.72 -10.86 0.81
C VAL A 171 -11.66 -12.35 0.49
N ASP A 172 -12.01 -12.73 -0.74
CA ASP A 172 -11.98 -14.12 -1.19
C ASP A 172 -10.55 -14.68 -1.16
N GLU A 173 -9.57 -13.91 -1.63
CA GLU A 173 -8.14 -14.26 -1.57
C GLU A 173 -7.66 -14.49 -0.13
N ILE A 174 -8.05 -13.62 0.81
CA ILE A 174 -7.69 -13.76 2.23
C ILE A 174 -8.33 -15.03 2.81
N LEU A 175 -9.60 -15.29 2.52
CA LEU A 175 -10.30 -16.48 3.00
C LEU A 175 -9.72 -17.77 2.41
N GLU A 176 -9.39 -17.77 1.12
CA GLU A 176 -8.75 -18.91 0.44
C GLU A 176 -7.37 -19.19 1.02
N ASN A 177 -6.53 -18.17 1.17
CA ASN A 177 -5.21 -18.30 1.79
C ASN A 177 -5.31 -18.83 3.22
N TYR A 178 -6.30 -18.35 3.99
CA TYR A 178 -6.54 -18.83 5.35
C TYR A 178 -6.96 -20.31 5.37
N GLN A 179 -7.84 -20.73 4.47
CA GLN A 179 -8.25 -22.13 4.32
C GLN A 179 -7.07 -23.03 3.93
N ILE A 180 -6.24 -22.60 2.98
CA ILE A 180 -5.04 -23.33 2.55
C ILE A 180 -4.10 -23.53 3.74
N VAL A 181 -3.79 -22.47 4.48
CA VAL A 181 -2.92 -22.54 5.67
C VAL A 181 -3.50 -23.47 6.73
N THR A 182 -4.81 -23.41 6.97
CA THR A 182 -5.49 -24.28 7.95
C THR A 182 -5.43 -25.75 7.53
N ILE A 183 -5.68 -26.06 6.25
CA ILE A 183 -5.58 -27.43 5.70
C ILE A 183 -4.15 -27.95 5.78
N GLN A 184 -3.15 -27.12 5.45
CA GLN A 184 -1.75 -27.48 5.56
C GLN A 184 -1.35 -27.81 7.01
N LYS A 185 -1.76 -26.98 7.97
CA LYS A 185 -1.55 -27.23 9.40
C LYS A 185 -2.20 -28.55 9.84
N PHE A 186 -3.46 -28.77 9.46
CA PHE A 186 -4.18 -30.01 9.79
C PHE A 186 -3.48 -31.24 9.21
N ASN A 187 -3.04 -31.20 7.95
CA ASN A 187 -2.33 -32.30 7.32
C ASN A 187 -0.97 -32.56 7.98
N LYS A 188 -0.26 -31.50 8.39
CA LYS A 188 0.99 -31.65 9.15
C LYS A 188 0.76 -32.36 10.48
N LEU A 189 -0.22 -31.90 11.26
CA LEU A 189 -0.58 -32.53 12.54
C LEU A 189 -1.02 -33.98 12.36
N LYS A 190 -1.81 -34.26 11.32
CA LYS A 190 -2.23 -35.62 10.98
C LYS A 190 -1.03 -36.54 10.70
N ASN A 191 -0.03 -36.05 9.97
CA ASN A 191 1.19 -36.82 9.69
C ASN A 191 2.01 -37.05 10.97
N GLU A 192 2.16 -36.04 11.82
CA GLU A 192 2.86 -36.15 13.12
C GLU A 192 2.16 -37.19 14.04
N VAL A 193 0.82 -37.20 14.07
CA VAL A 193 0.05 -38.20 14.83
C VAL A 193 0.24 -39.61 14.26
N GLU A 194 0.28 -39.77 12.94
CA GLU A 194 0.50 -41.09 12.33
C GLU A 194 1.94 -41.58 12.54
N GLU A 195 2.94 -40.70 12.52
CA GLU A 195 4.32 -41.03 12.88
C GLU A 195 4.44 -41.51 14.34
N LEU A 196 3.80 -40.81 15.28
CA LEU A 196 3.75 -41.22 16.68
C LEU A 196 3.03 -42.57 16.85
N ARG A 197 1.97 -42.81 16.08
CA ARG A 197 1.26 -44.09 16.08
C ARG A 197 2.16 -45.22 15.59
N ILE A 198 2.93 -45.00 14.52
CA ILE A 198 3.91 -45.97 14.02
C ILE A 198 4.97 -46.27 15.09
N GLN A 199 5.56 -45.24 15.69
CA GLN A 199 6.56 -45.40 16.77
C GLN A 199 6.01 -46.17 17.97
N PHE A 200 4.76 -45.88 18.37
CA PHE A 200 4.08 -46.59 19.44
C PHE A 200 3.87 -48.08 19.10
N ASN A 201 3.46 -48.39 17.88
CA ASN A 201 3.30 -49.76 17.41
C ASN A 201 4.65 -50.52 17.38
N GLU A 202 5.73 -49.89 16.91
CA GLU A 202 7.07 -50.47 16.94
C GLU A 202 7.56 -50.74 18.36
N TYR A 203 7.29 -49.82 19.29
CA TYR A 203 7.63 -49.99 20.70
C TYR A 203 6.88 -51.17 21.32
N ASN A 204 5.57 -51.30 21.06
CA ASN A 204 4.77 -52.43 21.53
C ASN A 204 5.27 -53.76 20.97
N GLN A 205 5.66 -53.81 19.68
CA GLN A 205 6.25 -55.02 19.10
C GLN A 205 7.58 -55.41 19.77
N LYS A 206 8.44 -54.44 20.06
CA LYS A 206 9.70 -54.67 20.80
C LYS A 206 9.43 -55.16 22.22
N LEU A 207 8.41 -54.61 22.89
CA LEU A 207 7.99 -55.04 24.22
C LEU A 207 7.51 -56.51 24.20
N GLU A 208 6.66 -56.88 23.24
CA GLU A 208 6.21 -58.27 23.06
C GLU A 208 7.35 -59.24 22.72
N GLN A 209 8.34 -58.80 21.95
CA GLN A 209 9.55 -59.61 21.69
C GLN A 209 10.37 -59.80 22.97
N TRP A 210 10.60 -58.73 23.72
CA TRP A 210 11.32 -58.78 24.98
C TRP A 210 10.62 -59.66 26.03
N GLU A 211 9.29 -59.59 26.14
CA GLU A 211 8.51 -60.45 27.03
C GLU A 211 8.65 -61.93 26.67
N ARG A 212 8.61 -62.26 25.37
CA ARG A 212 8.84 -63.63 24.89
C ARG A 212 10.25 -64.12 25.20
N GLU A 213 11.27 -63.28 25.03
CA GLU A 213 12.65 -63.63 25.39
C GLU A 213 12.82 -63.83 26.90
N ARG A 214 12.19 -62.96 27.69
CA ARG A 214 12.16 -63.04 29.14
C ARG A 214 11.48 -64.31 29.63
N GLU A 215 10.36 -64.73 29.04
CA GLU A 215 9.72 -66.00 29.37
C GLU A 215 10.59 -67.21 29.03
N ARG A 216 11.26 -67.19 27.87
CA ARG A 216 12.23 -68.24 27.50
C ARG A 216 13.41 -68.29 28.47
N ALA A 217 13.87 -67.15 28.98
CA ALA A 217 14.93 -67.09 29.99
C ALA A 217 14.44 -67.64 31.34
N ARG A 218 13.25 -67.24 31.79
CA ARG A 218 12.63 -67.76 33.03
C ARG A 218 12.43 -69.27 33.00
N ALA A 219 12.07 -69.85 31.86
CA ALA A 219 11.96 -71.30 31.72
C ALA A 219 13.30 -72.04 31.90
N ARG A 220 14.43 -71.34 31.85
CA ARG A 220 15.79 -71.90 32.01
C ARG A 220 16.43 -71.57 33.37
N GLU A 221 15.86 -70.65 34.16
CA GLU A 221 16.49 -70.14 35.38
C GLU A 221 15.95 -70.81 36.66
N SER A 222 16.84 -70.94 37.66
CA SER A 222 16.55 -71.50 38.98
C SER A 222 15.66 -70.56 39.83
N PRO A 223 14.89 -71.07 40.82
CA PRO A 223 13.93 -70.30 41.62
C PRO A 223 14.47 -69.00 42.25
N PHE A 224 15.78 -68.89 42.45
CA PHE A 224 16.42 -67.72 43.07
C PHE A 224 16.35 -66.44 42.21
N MET A 225 16.27 -66.55 40.88
CA MET A 225 16.17 -65.39 39.98
C MET A 225 14.78 -64.73 39.96
N GLN A 226 13.72 -65.43 40.41
CA GLN A 226 12.36 -64.89 40.48
C GLN A 226 12.24 -63.72 41.48
N VAL A 227 13.09 -63.68 42.52
CA VAL A 227 13.09 -62.60 43.53
C VAL A 227 13.72 -61.32 42.97
N ILE A 228 14.78 -61.43 42.16
CA ILE A 228 15.44 -60.28 41.53
C ILE A 228 14.53 -59.62 40.47
N GLU A 229 13.64 -60.39 39.84
CA GLU A 229 12.68 -59.85 38.87
C GLU A 229 11.57 -58.98 39.48
N GLN A 230 11.14 -59.23 40.72
CA GLN A 230 10.11 -58.41 41.37
C GLN A 230 10.57 -56.95 41.58
N LEU A 231 11.88 -56.70 41.59
CA LEU A 231 12.48 -55.37 41.70
C LEU A 231 12.53 -54.59 40.37
N LYS A 232 12.29 -55.22 39.21
CA LYS A 232 12.37 -54.55 37.89
C LYS A 232 11.08 -53.88 37.44
N LEU A 233 9.92 -54.33 37.94
CA LEU A 233 8.61 -53.75 37.60
C LEU A 233 8.48 -52.24 37.91
N PRO A 234 8.98 -51.74 39.06
CA PRO A 234 8.95 -50.31 39.37
C PRO A 234 9.74 -49.47 38.37
N VAL A 235 10.86 -50.00 37.84
CA VAL A 235 11.72 -49.28 36.88
C VAL A 235 10.99 -49.09 35.56
N VAL A 236 10.29 -50.12 35.08
CA VAL A 236 9.48 -50.03 33.85
C VAL A 236 8.32 -49.04 34.06
N PHE A 237 7.65 -49.07 35.20
CA PHE A 237 6.57 -48.14 35.52
C PHE A 237 7.04 -46.66 35.53
N VAL A 238 8.22 -46.40 36.11
CA VAL A 238 8.83 -45.05 36.11
C VAL A 238 9.19 -44.60 34.69
N LEU A 239 9.75 -45.49 33.86
CA LEU A 239 10.05 -45.17 32.45
C LEU A 239 8.78 -44.88 31.64
N SER A 240 7.69 -45.62 31.86
CA SER A 240 6.40 -45.36 31.22
C SER A 240 5.82 -43.99 31.59
N ILE A 241 5.92 -43.60 32.87
CA ILE A 241 5.50 -42.27 33.33
C ILE A 241 6.35 -41.17 32.69
N LEU A 242 7.67 -41.35 32.62
CA LEU A 242 8.57 -40.38 31.98
C LEU A 242 8.26 -40.21 30.50
N LEU A 243 7.91 -41.29 29.79
CA LEU A 243 7.53 -41.24 28.38
C LEU A 243 6.19 -40.49 28.20
N PHE A 244 5.22 -40.74 29.07
CA PHE A 244 3.94 -40.03 29.09
C PHE A 244 4.11 -38.54 29.39
N LEU A 245 4.97 -38.18 30.34
CA LEU A 245 5.32 -36.79 30.64
C LEU A 245 6.01 -36.10 29.46
N ASN A 246 6.84 -36.82 28.70
CA ASN A 246 7.51 -36.28 27.52
C ASN A 246 6.51 -36.03 26.37
N ILE A 247 5.51 -36.89 26.20
CA ILE A 247 4.40 -36.68 25.25
C ILE A 247 3.57 -35.46 25.67
N ILE A 248 3.20 -35.34 26.95
CA ILE A 248 2.48 -34.17 27.46
C ILE A 248 3.30 -32.90 27.27
N TYR A 249 4.60 -32.93 27.57
CA TYR A 249 5.51 -31.81 27.36
C TYR A 249 5.60 -31.41 25.89
N SER A 250 5.70 -32.38 24.97
CA SER A 250 5.75 -32.14 23.52
C SER A 250 4.44 -31.54 22.99
N LEU A 251 3.29 -32.01 23.48
CA LEU A 251 1.97 -31.42 23.18
C LEU A 251 1.86 -29.99 23.72
N PHE A 252 2.40 -29.72 24.92
CA PHE A 252 2.45 -28.39 25.50
C PHE A 252 3.40 -27.46 24.70
N TYR A 253 4.51 -28.00 24.19
CA TYR A 253 5.48 -27.27 23.37
C TYR A 253 4.94 -26.98 21.96
N LEU A 254 4.14 -27.87 21.39
CA LEU A 254 3.39 -27.64 20.15
C LEU A 254 2.37 -26.51 20.31
N ASN A 255 1.64 -26.47 21.43
CA ASN A 255 0.79 -25.33 21.79
C ASN A 255 1.59 -24.03 21.97
N ALA A 256 2.83 -24.11 22.45
CA ALA A 256 3.72 -22.94 22.56
C ALA A 256 4.29 -22.50 21.19
N GLN A 257 4.52 -23.41 20.25
CA GLN A 257 4.90 -23.08 18.86
C GLN A 257 3.76 -22.45 18.05
N ASP A 258 2.51 -22.60 18.48
CA ASP A 258 1.38 -21.87 17.90
C ASP A 258 1.51 -20.34 18.11
N LEU A 259 2.24 -19.88 19.16
CA LEU A 259 2.62 -18.47 19.31
C LEU A 259 3.62 -18.00 18.24
N ASP A 260 4.59 -18.83 17.86
CA ASP A 260 5.61 -18.50 16.85
C ASP A 260 5.05 -18.57 15.42
N SER A 261 4.08 -19.46 15.19
CA SER A 261 3.34 -19.54 13.91
C SER A 261 2.40 -18.34 13.74
N GLY A 262 1.79 -17.90 14.84
CA GLY A 262 1.10 -16.61 14.93
C GLY A 262 2.02 -15.44 14.64
N LEU A 263 3.33 -15.55 14.92
CA LEU A 263 4.34 -14.55 14.59
C LEU A 263 4.60 -14.46 13.08
N ILE A 264 4.67 -15.59 12.36
CA ILE A 264 4.87 -15.61 10.90
C ILE A 264 3.63 -15.08 10.19
N LEU A 265 2.43 -15.52 10.58
CA LEU A 265 1.18 -14.97 10.03
C LEU A 265 1.03 -13.47 10.37
N ASN A 266 1.42 -13.04 11.57
CA ASN A 266 1.52 -11.63 11.95
C ASN A 266 2.55 -10.87 11.11
N GLN A 267 3.69 -11.45 10.76
CA GLN A 267 4.69 -10.79 9.93
C GLN A 267 4.19 -10.60 8.49
N THR A 268 3.56 -11.63 7.91
CA THR A 268 2.97 -11.55 6.56
C THR A 268 1.80 -10.55 6.54
N LEU A 269 0.97 -10.54 7.59
CA LEU A 269 -0.15 -9.61 7.73
C LEU A 269 0.29 -8.18 8.07
N GLN A 270 1.29 -7.97 8.94
CA GLN A 270 1.87 -6.65 9.23
C GLN A 270 2.54 -6.02 8.00
N GLN A 271 3.19 -6.82 7.14
CA GLN A 271 3.69 -6.33 5.85
C GLN A 271 2.55 -5.91 4.92
N SER A 272 1.42 -6.61 4.95
CA SER A 272 0.22 -6.22 4.20
C SER A 272 -0.52 -5.00 4.79
N ASP A 273 -0.42 -4.77 6.11
CA ASP A 273 -0.99 -3.63 6.82
C ASP A 273 -0.19 -2.34 6.59
N LEU A 274 1.15 -2.42 6.53
CA LEU A 274 2.03 -1.30 6.18
C LEU A 274 1.72 -0.78 4.76
N ASN A 275 1.57 -1.69 3.81
CA ASN A 275 1.22 -1.35 2.43
C ASN A 275 -0.19 -0.75 2.29
N PHE A 276 -1.13 -1.14 3.16
CA PHE A 276 -2.53 -0.69 3.09
C PHE A 276 -2.78 0.66 3.76
N ASN A 277 -2.17 0.91 4.94
CA ASN A 277 -2.30 2.20 5.63
C ASN A 277 -1.65 3.35 4.83
N GLN A 278 -0.59 3.08 4.08
CA GLN A 278 0.00 4.04 3.13
C GLN A 278 -0.96 4.38 1.98
N MET A 279 -1.60 3.38 1.38
CA MET A 279 -2.50 3.59 0.24
C MET A 279 -3.74 4.45 0.61
N ASN A 280 -4.18 4.40 1.87
CA ASN A 280 -5.27 5.24 2.40
C ASN A 280 -4.81 6.65 2.81
N GLN A 281 -3.60 6.83 3.34
CA GLN A 281 -3.03 8.17 3.57
C GLN A 281 -2.83 8.91 2.24
N ASP A 282 -2.36 8.23 1.19
CA ASP A 282 -2.08 8.84 -0.10
C ASP A 282 -3.35 9.27 -0.86
N GLN A 283 -4.45 8.52 -0.78
CA GLN A 283 -5.73 8.97 -1.35
C GLN A 283 -6.33 10.16 -0.59
N TYR A 284 -6.08 10.29 0.71
CA TYR A 284 -6.52 11.43 1.50
C TYR A 284 -5.70 12.69 1.18
N TYR A 285 -4.38 12.57 1.06
CA TYR A 285 -3.50 13.70 0.70
C TYR A 285 -3.69 14.14 -0.75
N THR A 286 -3.81 13.23 -1.73
CA THR A 286 -4.03 13.62 -3.14
C THR A 286 -5.35 14.40 -3.32
N ASN A 287 -6.41 14.02 -2.60
CA ASN A 287 -7.69 14.75 -2.62
C ASN A 287 -7.66 16.09 -1.85
N GLN A 288 -6.81 16.22 -0.82
CA GLN A 288 -6.57 17.51 -0.16
C GLN A 288 -5.69 18.44 -0.98
N THR A 289 -4.63 17.95 -1.61
CA THR A 289 -3.70 18.75 -2.43
C THR A 289 -4.39 19.28 -3.69
N TYR A 290 -5.30 18.50 -4.31
CA TYR A 290 -6.09 18.97 -5.45
C TYR A 290 -7.08 20.10 -5.08
N ASN A 291 -7.59 20.10 -3.83
CA ASN A 291 -8.47 21.15 -3.31
C ASN A 291 -7.71 22.39 -2.78
N THR A 292 -6.50 22.20 -2.23
CA THR A 292 -5.69 23.27 -1.61
C THR A 292 -4.87 24.05 -2.64
N ASN A 293 -4.44 23.41 -3.73
CA ASN A 293 -3.75 24.09 -4.82
C ASN A 293 -4.71 24.97 -5.67
N GLN A 294 -6.02 24.69 -5.70
CA GLN A 294 -6.97 25.58 -6.38
C GLN A 294 -7.33 26.85 -5.58
N THR A 295 -7.35 26.81 -4.25
CA THR A 295 -7.62 28.00 -3.42
C THR A 295 -6.42 28.94 -3.36
N ASN A 296 -5.19 28.43 -3.41
CA ASN A 296 -3.98 29.26 -3.35
C ASN A 296 -3.68 30.03 -4.65
N TYR A 297 -4.08 29.52 -5.83
CA TYR A 297 -3.93 30.25 -7.09
C TYR A 297 -4.92 31.41 -7.27
N THR A 298 -5.94 31.54 -6.41
CA THR A 298 -6.92 32.64 -6.50
C THR A 298 -6.58 33.82 -5.57
N ASN A 299 -5.68 33.60 -4.59
CA ASN A 299 -5.29 34.63 -3.62
C ASN A 299 -3.92 35.29 -3.90
N GLN A 300 -3.18 34.86 -4.94
CA GLN A 300 -1.83 35.38 -5.23
C GLN A 300 -1.76 36.56 -6.21
N THR A 301 -2.88 37.10 -6.70
CA THR A 301 -2.90 38.31 -7.56
C THR A 301 -3.43 39.58 -6.88
N LYS A 302 -3.59 39.58 -5.55
CA LYS A 302 -3.79 40.81 -4.76
C LYS A 302 -2.81 40.78 -3.60
N TYR A 303 -2.05 41.88 -3.44
CA TYR A 303 -0.98 42.10 -2.46
C TYR A 303 0.44 41.74 -2.90
N THR A 304 0.89 42.42 -3.95
CA THR A 304 2.29 42.86 -4.02
C THR A 304 2.30 44.38 -3.92
N ASN A 305 2.43 44.91 -2.71
CA ASN A 305 3.12 46.17 -2.36
C ASN A 305 2.91 46.51 -0.87
N GLN A 306 4.04 46.77 -0.19
CA GLN A 306 4.19 47.21 1.22
C GLN A 306 3.94 46.09 2.25
N THR A 307 4.84 45.73 3.18
CA THR A 307 5.77 46.53 3.97
C THR A 307 7.02 45.74 4.36
N LYS A 308 8.12 46.49 4.51
CA LYS A 308 9.43 46.08 5.03
C LYS A 308 9.43 46.31 6.55
N TYR A 309 10.12 45.44 7.28
CA TYR A 309 10.36 45.44 8.74
C TYR A 309 9.17 45.02 9.63
N THR A 310 9.24 43.81 10.18
CA THR A 310 9.36 43.47 11.63
C THR A 310 9.29 41.93 11.76
N ASN A 311 10.00 41.34 12.73
CA ASN A 311 9.92 39.94 13.23
C ASN A 311 10.97 38.94 12.73
N GLN A 312 12.21 39.23 13.11
CA GLN A 312 13.32 38.28 13.24
C GLN A 312 13.13 37.43 14.51
N THR A 313 12.12 36.55 14.50
CA THR A 313 11.95 35.47 15.51
C THR A 313 11.03 34.33 15.05
N ASN A 314 10.37 34.48 13.89
CA ASN A 314 9.59 33.40 13.24
C ASN A 314 10.31 32.72 12.07
N GLN A 315 11.53 33.16 11.72
CA GLN A 315 12.27 32.65 10.56
C GLN A 315 12.87 31.24 10.77
N ASP A 316 13.09 30.80 12.01
CA ASP A 316 13.66 29.46 12.25
C ASP A 316 12.63 28.33 12.13
N LYS A 317 11.33 28.63 12.25
CA LYS A 317 10.25 27.65 11.99
C LYS A 317 9.80 27.64 10.53
N GLN A 318 9.83 28.78 9.83
CA GLN A 318 9.52 28.84 8.40
C GLN A 318 10.65 28.28 7.51
N SER A 319 11.92 28.46 7.89
CA SER A 319 13.07 27.89 7.16
C SER A 319 13.14 26.36 7.26
N LYS A 320 12.69 25.76 8.38
CA LYS A 320 12.57 24.29 8.53
C LYS A 320 11.45 23.72 7.64
N SER A 321 10.33 24.43 7.51
CA SER A 321 9.21 24.03 6.63
C SER A 321 9.59 24.09 5.14
N GLN A 322 10.26 25.15 4.70
CA GLN A 322 10.69 25.31 3.30
C GLN A 322 11.75 24.29 2.89
N ASN A 323 12.63 23.86 3.80
CA ASN A 323 13.62 22.83 3.50
C ASN A 323 13.01 21.44 3.23
N LYS A 324 11.84 21.14 3.80
CA LYS A 324 11.16 19.84 3.60
C LYS A 324 10.41 19.80 2.26
N GLU A 325 9.76 20.91 1.88
CA GLU A 325 9.15 21.07 0.54
C GLU A 325 10.21 21.03 -0.57
N ASN A 326 11.40 21.60 -0.30
CA ASN A 326 12.53 21.62 -1.23
C ASN A 326 13.21 20.26 -1.48
N GLN A 327 12.71 19.14 -0.94
CA GLN A 327 13.31 17.81 -1.18
C GLN A 327 12.34 16.82 -1.79
N LEU A 328 11.06 17.16 -1.90
CA LEU A 328 10.07 16.33 -2.58
C LEU A 328 10.37 16.17 -4.08
N TRP A 329 11.08 17.11 -4.69
CA TRP A 329 11.51 17.01 -6.10
C TRP A 329 12.51 15.86 -6.36
N LEU A 330 13.12 15.30 -5.32
CA LEU A 330 14.00 14.13 -5.46
C LEU A 330 13.21 12.83 -5.65
N ILE A 331 11.92 12.80 -5.26
CA ILE A 331 11.14 11.56 -5.23
C ILE A 331 10.88 11.08 -6.66
N SER A 332 11.16 9.79 -6.88
CA SER A 332 10.99 9.07 -8.13
C SER A 332 11.83 9.55 -9.31
N GLU A 333 12.92 10.24 -9.01
CA GLU A 333 13.89 10.69 -10.01
C GLU A 333 15.14 9.82 -9.98
N ILE A 334 15.70 9.58 -11.17
CA ILE A 334 17.05 9.03 -11.36
C ILE A 334 17.97 10.19 -11.67
N LEU A 335 18.91 10.47 -10.78
CA LEU A 335 19.81 11.60 -10.89
C LEU A 335 21.23 11.13 -11.21
N GLU A 336 21.86 11.82 -12.16
CA GLU A 336 23.25 11.58 -12.54
C GLU A 336 24.17 12.70 -12.04
N ASN A 337 25.42 12.33 -11.74
CA ASN A 337 26.53 13.24 -11.51
C ASN A 337 26.23 14.37 -10.49
N ARG A 338 25.57 14.02 -9.37
CA ARG A 338 25.22 14.97 -8.31
C ARG A 338 26.33 15.12 -7.28
N SER A 339 26.42 16.29 -6.66
CA SER A 339 27.37 16.52 -5.57
C SER A 339 26.85 15.88 -4.28
N VAL A 340 27.72 15.26 -3.48
CA VAL A 340 27.30 14.70 -2.17
C VAL A 340 26.79 15.80 -1.22
N GLU A 341 27.24 17.04 -1.41
CA GLU A 341 26.82 18.24 -0.68
C GLU A 341 25.33 18.55 -0.86
N GLU A 342 24.72 18.16 -1.98
CA GLU A 342 23.27 18.29 -2.21
C GLU A 342 22.46 17.42 -1.24
N PHE A 343 23.08 16.36 -0.71
CA PHE A 343 22.50 15.40 0.22
C PHE A 343 22.90 15.68 1.69
N LYS A 344 23.38 16.88 2.03
CA LYS A 344 23.79 17.26 3.42
C LYS A 344 22.69 17.06 4.49
N ASN A 345 21.43 17.15 4.07
CA ASN A 345 20.25 16.96 4.91
C ASN A 345 19.87 15.47 5.06
N PHE A 346 20.58 14.57 4.37
CA PHE A 346 20.42 13.13 4.53
C PHE A 346 21.50 12.59 5.48
N MET A 347 21.18 11.50 6.15
CA MET A 347 22.13 10.67 6.90
C MET A 347 22.59 9.51 6.02
N ILE A 348 23.89 9.22 6.06
CA ILE A 348 24.44 8.03 5.41
C ILE A 348 24.08 6.81 6.26
N ILE A 349 23.31 5.90 5.67
CA ILE A 349 22.90 4.63 6.28
C ILE A 349 23.93 3.54 5.97
N TYR A 350 24.42 3.54 4.73
CA TYR A 350 25.36 2.57 4.20
C TYR A 350 26.29 3.27 3.21
N ASP A 351 27.57 2.96 3.28
CA ASP A 351 28.62 3.47 2.39
C ASP A 351 29.77 2.47 2.43
N GLN A 352 29.82 1.59 1.44
CA GLN A 352 30.83 0.54 1.32
C GLN A 352 31.27 0.40 -0.14
N SER A 353 32.49 -0.08 -0.37
CA SER A 353 32.95 -0.42 -1.71
C SER A 353 32.00 -1.42 -2.38
N PHE A 354 31.74 -1.26 -3.68
CA PHE A 354 30.87 -2.16 -4.45
C PHE A 354 31.30 -3.63 -4.42
N ASN A 355 32.57 -3.89 -4.13
CA ASN A 355 33.14 -5.23 -4.01
C ASN A 355 32.75 -5.93 -2.71
N GLN A 356 32.23 -5.19 -1.73
CA GLN A 356 31.73 -5.80 -0.51
C GLN A 356 30.42 -6.55 -0.82
N PRO A 357 30.23 -7.76 -0.26
CA PRO A 357 28.99 -8.50 -0.44
C PRO A 357 27.85 -7.76 0.26
N PHE A 358 26.75 -7.54 -0.48
CA PHE A 358 25.53 -7.01 0.09
C PHE A 358 24.60 -8.17 0.47
N THR A 359 24.72 -8.64 1.70
CA THR A 359 23.97 -9.80 2.20
C THR A 359 22.54 -9.44 2.63
N GLN A 360 21.68 -10.45 2.76
CA GLN A 360 20.35 -10.32 3.37
C GLN A 360 20.42 -9.68 4.77
N ASP A 361 21.37 -10.09 5.62
CA ASP A 361 21.55 -9.47 6.94
C ASP A 361 21.92 -7.98 6.86
N THR A 362 22.66 -7.58 5.82
CA THR A 362 22.99 -6.18 5.57
C THR A 362 21.75 -5.39 5.19
N TYR A 363 20.94 -5.95 4.29
CA TYR A 363 19.64 -5.41 3.92
C TYR A 363 18.71 -5.21 5.13
N GLU A 364 18.54 -6.23 5.97
CA GLU A 364 17.67 -6.18 7.15
C GLU A 364 18.14 -5.14 8.18
N ARG A 365 19.46 -5.02 8.39
CA ARG A 365 20.03 -3.96 9.24
C ARG A 365 19.76 -2.57 8.69
N ILE A 366 19.88 -2.38 7.38
CA ILE A 366 19.57 -1.11 6.70
C ILE A 366 18.08 -0.77 6.86
N GLN A 367 17.18 -1.71 6.57
CA GLN A 367 15.74 -1.51 6.73
C GLN A 367 15.38 -1.17 8.18
N LYS A 368 15.87 -1.95 9.15
CA LYS A 368 15.63 -1.70 10.59
C LYS A 368 16.09 -0.31 11.01
N ARG A 369 17.22 0.16 10.47
CA ARG A 369 17.74 1.50 10.76
C ARG A 369 16.92 2.61 10.10
N ILE A 370 16.37 2.36 8.91
CA ILE A 370 15.54 3.35 8.19
C ILE A 370 14.16 3.46 8.86
N TYR A 371 13.53 2.34 9.19
CA TYR A 371 12.20 2.27 9.80
C TYR A 371 12.18 2.33 11.34
N TRP A 372 13.28 2.74 11.96
CA TRP A 372 13.42 2.71 13.42
C TRP A 372 12.35 3.54 14.15
N ASP A 373 11.91 4.64 13.55
CA ASP A 373 10.88 5.55 14.06
C ASP A 373 9.50 5.34 13.40
N LYS A 374 9.36 4.24 12.63
CA LYS A 374 8.14 3.87 11.89
C LYS A 374 7.65 4.90 10.87
N LYS A 375 8.48 5.87 10.48
CA LYS A 375 8.14 6.82 9.41
C LYS A 375 8.68 6.34 8.07
N ASP A 376 7.93 6.61 7.02
CA ASP A 376 8.38 6.38 5.65
C ASP A 376 9.26 7.54 5.18
N LYS A 377 10.57 7.31 5.14
CA LYS A 377 11.57 8.35 4.84
C LYS A 377 11.90 8.33 3.35
N ILE A 378 12.30 9.49 2.80
CA ILE A 378 12.95 9.51 1.49
C ILE A 378 14.29 8.81 1.63
N VAL A 379 14.49 7.78 0.83
CA VAL A 379 15.71 6.97 0.75
C VAL A 379 16.27 7.13 -0.64
N CYS A 380 17.58 7.32 -0.71
CA CYS A 380 18.30 7.41 -1.97
C CYS A 380 19.38 6.35 -2.02
N ILE A 381 19.37 5.53 -3.08
CA ILE A 381 20.32 4.44 -3.29
C ILE A 381 21.08 4.71 -4.58
N GLY A 382 22.39 4.53 -4.57
CA GLY A 382 23.19 4.83 -5.75
C GLY A 382 24.66 4.43 -5.65
N ALA A 383 25.42 4.87 -6.64
CA ALA A 383 26.86 4.71 -6.73
C ALA A 383 27.56 6.04 -6.51
N ARG A 384 28.53 6.06 -5.59
CA ARG A 384 29.41 7.21 -5.36
C ARG A 384 30.81 6.94 -5.91
N GLU A 385 31.33 7.89 -6.67
CA GLU A 385 32.71 7.94 -7.14
C GLU A 385 33.37 9.19 -6.53
N ASN A 386 34.27 8.99 -5.57
CA ASN A 386 34.87 10.08 -4.79
C ASN A 386 33.81 10.97 -4.09
N LYS A 387 33.74 12.26 -4.44
CA LYS A 387 32.76 13.24 -3.91
C LYS A 387 31.51 13.40 -4.77
N ASN A 388 31.38 12.59 -5.82
CA ASN A 388 30.26 12.68 -6.76
C ASN A 388 29.40 11.42 -6.67
N LEU A 389 28.09 11.60 -6.69
CA LEU A 389 27.11 10.55 -6.88
C LEU A 389 26.96 10.34 -8.38
N ARG A 390 27.57 9.27 -8.91
CA ARG A 390 27.55 8.97 -10.35
C ARG A 390 26.13 8.76 -10.83
N LEU A 391 25.36 7.96 -10.08
CA LEU A 391 23.97 7.64 -10.36
C LEU A 391 23.26 7.38 -9.02
N ILE A 392 22.08 7.98 -8.81
CA ILE A 392 21.30 7.80 -7.58
C ILE A 392 19.81 7.84 -7.90
N GLY A 393 19.06 6.87 -7.38
CA GLY A 393 17.60 6.85 -7.42
C GLY A 393 17.06 7.18 -6.03
N CYS A 394 16.05 8.04 -5.96
CA CYS A 394 15.44 8.46 -4.71
C CYS A 394 13.95 8.15 -4.72
N ASP A 395 13.43 7.62 -3.63
CA ASP A 395 11.99 7.40 -3.44
C ASP A 395 11.67 7.26 -1.95
N PHE A 396 10.40 7.04 -1.60
CA PHE A 396 10.05 6.62 -0.25
C PHE A 396 10.61 5.23 0.05
N ALA A 397 11.01 4.99 1.30
CA ALA A 397 11.57 3.72 1.74
C ALA A 397 10.62 2.54 1.44
N SER A 398 9.31 2.77 1.54
CA SER A 398 8.27 1.78 1.20
C SER A 398 8.37 1.32 -0.25
N GLU A 399 8.64 2.25 -1.17
CA GLU A 399 8.82 1.96 -2.59
C GLU A 399 10.18 1.28 -2.87
N VAL A 400 11.25 1.84 -2.31
CA VAL A 400 12.63 1.35 -2.48
C VAL A 400 12.78 -0.11 -2.01
N PHE A 401 12.18 -0.45 -0.87
CA PHE A 401 12.35 -1.76 -0.22
C PHE A 401 11.20 -2.75 -0.48
N SER A 402 10.30 -2.44 -1.41
CA SER A 402 9.21 -3.33 -1.79
C SER A 402 9.72 -4.56 -2.56
N ILE A 403 9.32 -5.75 -2.12
CA ILE A 403 9.65 -7.02 -2.81
C ILE A 403 9.01 -7.04 -4.20
N THR A 404 9.80 -7.43 -5.20
CA THR A 404 9.37 -7.61 -6.57
C THR A 404 8.98 -9.07 -6.81
N GLN A 405 7.69 -9.30 -7.09
CA GLN A 405 7.14 -10.64 -7.26
C GLN A 405 7.46 -11.25 -8.64
N ASN A 406 7.71 -10.42 -9.65
CA ASN A 406 7.99 -10.87 -11.00
C ASN A 406 9.49 -10.73 -11.34
N ALA A 407 10.17 -11.86 -11.55
CA ALA A 407 11.58 -11.89 -11.92
C ALA A 407 11.89 -11.36 -13.35
N TYR A 408 10.86 -11.04 -14.14
CA TYR A 408 11.00 -10.53 -15.51
C TYR A 408 10.48 -9.10 -15.68
N SER A 409 10.14 -8.42 -14.58
CA SER A 409 9.69 -7.03 -14.67
C SER A 409 9.93 -6.25 -13.40
N ALA A 410 10.39 -5.02 -13.58
CA ALA A 410 10.48 -4.02 -12.52
C ALA A 410 9.11 -3.58 -12.03
N ARG A 411 9.04 -3.13 -10.79
CA ARG A 411 7.84 -2.50 -10.25
C ARG A 411 7.93 -0.99 -10.46
N LYS A 412 6.95 -0.40 -11.15
CA LYS A 412 6.89 1.06 -11.28
C LYS A 412 6.67 1.68 -9.90
N SER A 413 7.42 2.72 -9.57
CA SER A 413 7.11 3.53 -8.39
C SER A 413 5.74 4.17 -8.53
N LYS A 414 5.02 4.32 -7.42
CA LYS A 414 3.76 5.06 -7.40
C LYS A 414 3.98 6.58 -7.49
N ASN A 415 5.18 7.06 -7.19
CA ASN A 415 5.46 8.49 -7.09
C ASN A 415 6.11 9.09 -8.35
N GLY A 416 6.41 8.28 -9.37
CA GLY A 416 6.95 8.78 -10.64
C GLY A 416 7.41 7.68 -11.61
N GLU A 417 8.41 8.00 -12.44
CA GLU A 417 8.80 7.17 -13.59
C GLU A 417 9.96 6.21 -13.31
N ILE A 418 10.54 6.24 -12.10
CA ILE A 418 11.50 5.23 -11.68
C ILE A 418 10.83 3.87 -11.49
N TYR A 419 11.54 2.81 -11.86
CA TYR A 419 11.13 1.45 -11.59
C TYR A 419 12.10 0.79 -10.60
N TRP A 420 11.58 0.40 -9.45
CA TRP A 420 12.34 -0.26 -8.39
C TRP A 420 12.23 -1.78 -8.52
N TYR A 421 13.27 -2.47 -8.06
CA TYR A 421 13.20 -3.90 -7.86
C TYR A 421 14.07 -4.40 -6.71
N TRP A 422 13.49 -5.34 -5.96
CA TRP A 422 14.16 -6.15 -4.97
C TRP A 422 13.67 -7.59 -5.13
N VAL A 423 14.52 -8.42 -5.70
CA VAL A 423 14.29 -9.86 -5.80
C VAL A 423 15.20 -10.52 -4.78
N GLN A 424 14.59 -11.06 -3.74
CA GLN A 424 15.29 -11.60 -2.57
C GLN A 424 16.35 -12.63 -2.99
N GLN A 425 17.56 -12.50 -2.44
CA GLN A 425 18.73 -13.34 -2.77
C GLN A 425 19.12 -13.36 -4.26
N LYS A 426 18.69 -12.37 -5.05
CA LYS A 426 19.09 -12.24 -6.46
C LYS A 426 19.62 -10.85 -6.73
N SER A 427 18.76 -9.85 -6.76
CA SER A 427 19.11 -8.49 -7.20
C SER A 427 18.35 -7.40 -6.46
N PHE A 428 19.01 -6.25 -6.31
CA PHE A 428 18.42 -4.98 -5.88
C PHE A 428 18.80 -3.92 -6.91
N GLY A 429 17.87 -3.03 -7.28
CA GLY A 429 18.22 -1.89 -8.12
C GLY A 429 17.05 -1.01 -8.54
N PHE A 430 17.34 -0.17 -9.52
CA PHE A 430 16.34 0.64 -10.21
C PHE A 430 16.68 0.81 -11.71
N SER A 431 15.65 1.14 -12.49
CA SER A 431 15.69 1.33 -13.93
C SER A 431 14.72 2.45 -14.35
N PRO A 432 14.96 3.15 -15.48
CA PRO A 432 13.99 4.10 -16.04
C PRO A 432 12.80 3.39 -16.72
N ASN A 433 12.80 2.06 -16.82
CA ASN A 433 11.72 1.31 -17.46
C ASN A 433 11.49 -0.07 -16.83
N LYS A 434 10.34 -0.66 -17.18
CA LYS A 434 9.87 -1.95 -16.65
C LYS A 434 10.71 -3.16 -17.08
N ASN A 435 11.38 -3.08 -18.22
CA ASN A 435 11.96 -4.23 -18.90
C ASN A 435 13.35 -4.55 -18.33
N ILE A 436 13.34 -5.47 -17.37
CA ILE A 436 14.52 -6.01 -16.69
C ILE A 436 14.34 -7.50 -16.51
N VAL A 437 15.41 -8.26 -16.74
CA VAL A 437 15.44 -9.68 -16.36
C VAL A 437 16.28 -9.81 -15.10
N LEU A 438 15.64 -10.25 -14.02
CA LEU A 438 16.16 -10.26 -12.66
C LEU A 438 16.50 -11.66 -12.15
N THR A 439 16.82 -12.57 -13.07
CA THR A 439 17.18 -13.96 -12.72
C THR A 439 18.48 -14.03 -11.91
N ASN A 440 19.45 -13.15 -12.21
CA ASN A 440 20.69 -12.96 -11.46
C ASN A 440 20.86 -11.48 -11.08
N ILE A 441 21.21 -10.63 -12.05
CA ILE A 441 21.18 -9.16 -11.95
C ILE A 441 20.57 -8.56 -13.22
N ASP A 442 20.29 -7.25 -13.21
CA ASP A 442 19.79 -6.54 -14.39
C ASP A 442 20.85 -6.49 -15.51
N TYR A 443 20.72 -7.41 -16.47
CA TYR A 443 21.57 -7.52 -17.66
C TYR A 443 20.92 -6.95 -18.93
N GLU A 444 19.68 -6.48 -18.85
CA GLU A 444 18.92 -6.00 -20.01
C GLU A 444 19.37 -4.61 -20.44
N ASP A 445 19.36 -4.36 -21.75
CA ASP A 445 19.75 -3.08 -22.37
C ASP A 445 21.08 -2.55 -21.81
N PRO A 446 22.22 -3.16 -22.18
CA PRO A 446 23.54 -2.79 -21.65
C PRO A 446 23.95 -1.34 -21.98
N THR A 447 23.23 -0.66 -22.88
CA THR A 447 23.50 0.72 -23.28
C THR A 447 22.84 1.77 -22.39
N SER A 448 21.92 1.37 -21.51
CA SER A 448 21.20 2.31 -20.65
C SER A 448 22.10 2.90 -19.55
N GLU A 449 22.30 4.22 -19.58
CA GLU A 449 23.09 4.97 -18.59
C GLU A 449 22.38 5.21 -17.25
N LEU A 450 21.06 5.02 -17.20
CA LEU A 450 20.23 5.33 -16.02
C LEU A 450 19.86 4.10 -15.18
N ARG A 451 20.63 3.02 -15.28
CA ARG A 451 20.34 1.77 -14.58
C ARG A 451 21.32 1.51 -13.45
N PHE A 452 20.82 0.98 -12.36
CA PHE A 452 21.61 0.67 -11.19
C PHE A 452 21.20 -0.69 -10.64
N SER A 453 22.16 -1.59 -10.44
CA SER A 453 21.87 -2.91 -9.88
C SER A 453 23.02 -3.51 -9.12
N PHE A 454 22.72 -4.33 -8.12
CA PHE A 454 23.70 -5.17 -7.45
C PHE A 454 23.10 -6.52 -7.03
N GLY A 455 23.93 -7.56 -7.12
CA GLY A 455 23.60 -8.90 -6.66
C GLY A 455 23.56 -9.02 -5.14
N THR A 456 22.60 -9.81 -4.63
CA THR A 456 22.31 -9.91 -3.19
C THR A 456 22.52 -11.33 -2.63
N ALA A 457 22.79 -12.31 -3.50
CA ALA A 457 23.25 -13.63 -3.08
C ALA A 457 24.72 -13.61 -2.64
N LYS A 458 25.09 -14.53 -1.74
CA LYS A 458 26.49 -14.70 -1.28
C LYS A 458 27.50 -14.91 -2.41
N ASN A 459 27.07 -15.47 -3.54
CA ASN A 459 27.94 -15.79 -4.68
C ASN A 459 27.68 -14.87 -5.89
N LEU A 460 26.83 -13.85 -5.77
CA LEU A 460 26.55 -12.90 -6.85
C LEU A 460 27.34 -11.61 -6.63
N GLU A 461 28.52 -11.55 -7.24
CA GLU A 461 29.38 -10.36 -7.23
C GLU A 461 29.04 -9.39 -8.37
N ASP A 462 28.00 -9.67 -9.15
CA ASP A 462 27.65 -8.85 -10.30
C ASP A 462 27.03 -7.52 -9.87
N ARG A 463 27.41 -6.45 -10.58
CA ARG A 463 27.06 -5.07 -10.26
C ARG A 463 26.90 -4.27 -11.56
N ARG A 464 26.08 -3.22 -11.50
CA ARG A 464 25.83 -2.31 -12.62
C ARG A 464 25.68 -0.86 -12.16
N VAL A 465 26.36 0.04 -12.87
CA VAL A 465 26.19 1.49 -12.75
C VAL A 465 26.16 2.09 -14.15
N GLY A 466 24.97 2.48 -14.61
CA GLY A 466 24.70 2.90 -15.97
C GLY A 466 25.00 1.80 -16.99
N SER A 467 25.72 2.16 -18.06
CA SER A 467 26.17 1.23 -19.10
C SER A 467 27.34 0.33 -18.66
N LYS A 468 27.98 0.63 -17.52
CA LYS A 468 29.08 -0.18 -16.98
C LYS A 468 28.53 -1.39 -16.22
N TYR A 469 28.82 -2.58 -16.74
CA TYR A 469 28.41 -3.90 -16.20
C TYR A 469 29.64 -4.80 -15.95
N GLY A 470 29.58 -5.64 -14.92
CA GLY A 470 30.48 -6.80 -14.71
C GLY A 470 31.22 -6.83 -13.36
N HIS A 471 31.74 -8.00 -13.00
CA HIS A 471 32.45 -8.28 -11.73
C HIS A 471 33.67 -7.38 -11.44
N ASN A 472 34.43 -6.98 -12.47
CA ASN A 472 35.74 -6.33 -12.30
C ASN A 472 35.73 -4.79 -12.45
N ASN A 473 34.58 -4.20 -12.78
CA ASN A 473 34.50 -2.79 -13.21
C ASN A 473 34.03 -1.82 -12.12
N THR A 474 34.03 -2.22 -10.85
CA THR A 474 33.35 -1.47 -9.77
C THR A 474 34.22 -1.05 -8.59
N ASN A 475 35.53 -1.31 -8.61
CA ASN A 475 36.47 -0.80 -7.58
C ASN A 475 36.44 0.72 -7.43
N GLN A 476 35.94 1.44 -8.44
CA GLN A 476 35.84 2.90 -8.49
C GLN A 476 34.62 3.43 -7.71
N TYR A 477 33.65 2.57 -7.38
CA TYR A 477 32.36 2.98 -6.82
C TYR A 477 32.15 2.45 -5.39
N ASN A 478 31.51 3.27 -4.57
CA ASN A 478 30.89 2.86 -3.31
C ASN A 478 29.37 2.78 -3.45
N LEU A 479 28.77 1.71 -2.93
CA LEU A 479 27.33 1.57 -2.77
C LEU A 479 26.93 2.45 -1.59
N VAL A 480 26.10 3.44 -1.87
CA VAL A 480 25.67 4.42 -0.89
C VAL A 480 24.16 4.37 -0.72
N ILE A 481 23.71 4.42 0.53
CA ILE A 481 22.31 4.54 0.91
C ILE A 481 22.17 5.72 1.86
N TYR A 482 21.39 6.69 1.44
CA TYR A 482 21.04 7.88 2.21
C TYR A 482 19.59 7.76 2.69
N ALA A 483 19.30 8.27 3.89
CA ALA A 483 17.94 8.49 4.35
C ALA A 483 17.77 9.92 4.83
N LEU A 484 16.62 10.53 4.56
CA LEU A 484 16.35 11.89 4.98
C LEU A 484 16.39 12.02 6.52
N LYS A 485 17.12 13.00 7.06
CA LYS A 485 17.16 13.26 8.51
C LYS A 485 15.80 13.72 9.02
N ASP A 486 15.47 13.34 10.25
CA ASP A 486 14.35 13.94 10.95
C ASP A 486 14.60 15.44 11.18
N SER A 487 13.53 16.22 11.09
CA SER A 487 13.56 17.64 11.42
C SER A 487 13.58 17.73 12.95
N ASP A 488 14.75 17.90 13.56
CA ASP A 488 14.87 18.21 15.00
C ASP A 488 14.11 19.49 15.37
#